data_AF-A0A7W0L7P0-F1
#
_entry.id   AF-A0A7W0L7P0-F1
#
_cell.length_a   1.000
_cell.length_b   1.000
_cell.length_c   1.000
_cell.angle_alpha   90.00
_cell.angle_beta   90.00
_cell.angle_gamma   90.00
#
_symmetry.space_group_name_H-M   'P 1'
#
loop_
_entity.id
_entity.type
_entity.pdbx_description
1 polymer ?
#
loop_
_entity_poly.entity_id
_entity_poly.type
_entity_poly.pdbx_seq_one_letter_code
_entity_poly.pdbx_strand_id
1 'polypeptide(L)' 'AKRVYEKCGFIAEEVARDALHWDGEWVDANLMSILRDRPTRGLGGGRRSAPGEA' A
#
# COMPACT_ATOMS: atom_id res chain seq x y z
N ALA A 1 -0.86 8.03 7.08
CA ALA A 1 -1.15 6.59 7.33
C ALA A 1 -0.92 5.69 6.10
N LYS A 2 -1.59 5.95 4.95
CA LYS A 2 -1.55 5.11 3.72
C LYS A 2 -0.18 4.50 3.37
N ARG A 3 0.88 5.31 3.29
CA ARG A 3 2.22 4.84 2.93
C ARG A 3 2.86 3.84 3.91
N VAL A 4 2.45 3.85 5.18
CA VAL A 4 2.88 2.85 6.16
C VAL A 4 2.19 1.51 5.87
N TYR A 5 0.88 1.52 5.64
CA TYR A 5 0.12 0.32 5.28
C TYR A 5 0.61 -0.31 3.97
N GLU A 6 0.95 0.51 2.97
CA GLU A 6 1.59 0.02 1.73
C GLU A 6 2.90 -0.72 1.99
N LYS A 7 3.76 -0.19 2.87
CA LYS A 7 5.01 -0.87 3.26
C LYS A 7 4.74 -2.18 4.01
N CYS A 8 3.67 -2.24 4.79
CA CYS A 8 3.24 -3.46 5.47
C CYS A 8 2.61 -4.49 4.52
N GLY A 9 2.39 -4.15 3.25
CA GLY A 9 1.84 -5.07 2.25
C GLY A 9 0.35 -4.90 1.97
N PHE A 10 -0.31 -3.92 2.58
CA PHE A 10 -1.68 -3.58 2.23
C PHE A 10 -1.75 -2.90 0.87
N ILE A 11 -2.86 -3.12 0.17
CA ILE A 11 -3.13 -2.56 -1.15
C ILE A 11 -4.40 -1.72 -1.03
N ALA A 12 -4.38 -0.54 -1.64
CA ALA A 12 -5.58 0.30 -1.74
C ALA A 12 -6.53 -0.27 -2.79
N GLU A 13 -7.78 -0.48 -2.39
CA GLU A 13 -8.82 -1.01 -3.25
C GLU A 13 -9.73 0.13 -3.71
N GLU A 14 -10.21 0.93 -2.76
CA GLU A 14 -11.20 1.98 -3.03
C GLU A 14 -11.04 3.18 -2.08
N VAL A 15 -11.72 4.27 -2.43
CA VAL A 15 -11.96 5.40 -1.54
C VAL A 15 -13.45 5.51 -1.30
N ALA A 16 -13.88 5.23 -0.08
CA ALA A 16 -15.25 5.38 0.35
C ALA A 16 -15.49 6.82 0.78
N ARG A 17 -16.38 7.52 0.07
CA ARG A 17 -16.69 8.93 0.33
C ARG A 17 -17.57 9.10 1.54
N ASP A 18 -17.31 10.13 2.33
CA ASP A 18 -18.08 10.47 3.54
C ASP A 18 -18.30 9.24 4.45
N ALA A 19 -17.28 8.40 4.60
CA ALA A 19 -17.41 7.09 5.22
C ALA A 19 -17.28 7.14 6.76
N LEU A 20 -16.64 8.17 7.28
CA LEU A 20 -16.38 8.34 8.71
C LEU A 20 -16.77 9.75 9.13
N HIS A 21 -17.48 9.88 10.25
CA HIS A 21 -17.75 11.19 10.85
C HIS A 21 -16.73 11.43 11.97
N TRP A 22 -15.82 12.37 11.74
CA TRP A 22 -14.72 12.68 12.65
C TRP A 22 -14.57 14.19 12.80
N ASP A 23 -14.48 14.66 14.06
CA ASP A 23 -14.38 16.08 14.42
C ASP A 23 -15.48 16.98 13.82
N GLY A 24 -16.69 16.44 13.69
CA GLY A 24 -17.83 17.18 13.12
C GLY A 24 -17.88 17.21 11.59
N GLU A 25 -16.93 16.56 10.92
CA GLU A 25 -16.86 16.48 9.47
C GLU A 25 -16.98 15.04 8.99
N TRP A 26 -17.65 14.85 7.84
CA TRP A 26 -17.57 13.59 7.10
C TRP A 26 -16.27 13.55 6.31
N VAL A 27 -15.55 12.44 6.41
CA VAL A 27 -14.25 12.26 5.75
C VAL A 27 -14.24 10.99 4.91
N ASP A 28 -13.50 11.06 3.81
CA ASP A 28 -13.24 9.93 2.94
C ASP A 28 -12.31 8.91 3.63
N ALA A 29 -12.61 7.62 3.46
CA ALA A 29 -11.79 6.53 3.97
C ALA A 29 -11.15 5.74 2.82
N ASN A 30 -9.87 5.40 2.96
CA ASN A 30 -9.21 4.47 2.04
C ASN A 30 -9.48 3.04 2.51
N LEU A 31 -10.16 2.25 1.69
CA LEU A 31 -10.29 0.81 1.94
C LEU A 31 -9.01 0.12 1.48
N MET A 32 -8.38 -0.62 2.39
CA MET A 32 -7.15 -1.33 2.12
C MET A 32 -7.18 -2.76 2.65
N SER A 33 -6.65 -3.69 1.87
CA SER A 33 -6.64 -5.13 2.18
C SER A 33 -5.24 -5.70 2.02
N ILE A 34 -4.91 -6.75 2.80
CA ILE A 34 -3.69 -7.54 2.64
C ILE A 34 -4.08 -8.96 2.23
N LEU A 35 -3.58 -9.42 1.09
CA LEU A 35 -3.90 -10.74 0.54
C LEU A 35 -2.81 -11.73 0.93
N ARG A 36 -3.21 -12.90 1.45
CA ARG A 36 -2.30 -13.92 1.98
C ARG A 36 -1.33 -14.47 0.95
N ASP A 37 -1.77 -14.62 -0.29
CA ASP A 37 -1.06 -15.22 -1.41
C ASP A 37 -0.33 -14.18 -2.28
N ARG A 38 -0.51 -12.89 -2.00
CA ARG A 38 0.10 -11.83 -2.79
C ARG A 38 1.45 -11.42 -2.19
N PRO A 39 2.57 -11.61 -2.92
CA PRO A 39 3.85 -11.12 -2.45
C PRO A 39 3.84 -9.59 -2.37
N THR A 40 4.30 -9.06 -1.24
CA THR A 40 4.45 -7.61 -1.03
C THR A 40 5.40 -7.05 -2.09
N ARG A 41 4.87 -6.27 -3.02
CA ARG A 41 5.64 -5.66 -4.11
C ARG A 41 6.50 -4.52 -3.55
N GLY A 42 7.59 -4.86 -2.85
CA GLY A 42 8.44 -3.85 -2.20
C GLY A 42 9.63 -4.35 -1.39
N LEU A 43 9.76 -5.65 -1.09
CA LEU A 43 10.87 -6.17 -0.28
C LEU A 43 11.75 -7.22 -0.99
N GLY A 44 11.65 -7.33 -2.32
CA GLY A 44 12.43 -8.27 -3.12
C GLY A 44 13.26 -7.60 -4.21
N GLY A 45 14.56 -7.45 -3.98
CA GLY A 45 15.58 -7.41 -5.01
C GLY A 45 15.83 -6.07 -5.69
N GLY A 46 16.76 -5.29 -5.13
CA GLY A 46 17.54 -4.35 -5.93
C GLY A 46 18.28 -5.12 -7.02
N ARG A 47 17.75 -5.12 -8.25
CA ARG A 47 18.53 -5.46 -9.43
C ARG A 47 19.49 -4.30 -9.70
N ARG A 48 20.59 -4.22 -8.94
CA ARG A 48 21.80 -3.64 -9.51
C ARG A 48 22.35 -4.69 -10.47
N SER A 49 22.22 -4.42 -11.76
CA SER A 49 22.96 -5.12 -12.81
C SER A 49 24.42 -5.21 -12.39
N ALA A 50 24.97 -6.43 -12.34
CA ALA A 50 26.41 -6.59 -12.23
C ALA A 50 27.05 -5.99 -13.49
N PRO A 51 28.04 -5.09 -13.39
CA PRO A 51 28.78 -4.64 -14.55
C PRO A 51 29.82 -5.71 -14.93
N GLY A 52 29.77 -6.13 -16.20
CA GLY A 52 30.92 -6.70 -16.93
C GLY A 52 31.27 -8.15 -16.60
N GLU A 53 30.80 -9.08 -17.42
CA GLU A 53 31.59 -10.25 -17.77
C GLU A 53 32.40 -9.86 -19.01
N ALA A 54 33.73 -9.89 -18.88
CA ALA A 54 34.72 -9.68 -19.93
C ALA A 54 35.46 -10.98 -20.17
#